data_AF-A0A7V2Y542-F1
#
_entry.id   AF-A0A7V2Y542-F1
#
_cell.length_a   1.000
_cell.length_b   1.000
_cell.length_c   1.000
_cell.angle_alpha   90.00
_cell.angle_beta   90.00
_cell.angle_gamma   90.00
#
_symmetry.space_group_name_H-M   'P 1'
#
loop_
_entity.id
_entity.type
_entity.pdbx_description
1 polymer ?
#
loop_
_entity_poly.entity_id
_entity_poly.type
_entity_poly.pdbx_seq_one_letter_code
_entity_poly.pdbx_strand_id
1 'polypeptide(L)'
;MYVNWALTGRDGEGYLKSGADPNPGNMPLGVAAIGTYLDLGFITKVNTLLTQQSAIDPPGSQNLYDTDFKFTNQDNKEITIYQMREGIERFFITDINNPGATTRAQSVIPIEWDLASTTADEFNHVPGGSNVMFLDGHVEFIRYPGEFPITKAFAVMTSMF
;
A
#
# COMPACT_ATOMS: atom_id res chain seq x y z
N MET A 1 1.71 9.15 -8.12
CA MET A 1 0.51 8.30 -7.96
C MET A 1 0.18 8.23 -6.47
N TYR A 2 -1.02 8.62 -6.06
CA TYR A 2 -1.44 8.51 -4.66
C TYR A 2 -2.44 7.34 -4.51
N VAL A 3 -1.91 6.13 -4.30
CA VAL A 3 -2.69 4.89 -4.06
C VAL A 3 -2.56 4.39 -2.61
N ASN A 4 -1.93 5.20 -1.76
CA ASN A 4 -1.62 4.86 -0.38
C ASN A 4 -2.88 4.50 0.42
N TRP A 5 -3.96 5.27 0.26
CA TRP A 5 -5.25 5.00 0.88
C TRP A 5 -5.86 3.63 0.53
N ALA A 6 -5.40 2.99 -0.55
CA ALA A 6 -5.92 1.72 -1.06
C ALA A 6 -5.12 0.50 -0.56
N LEU A 7 -3.90 0.73 -0.08
CA LEU A 7 -3.02 -0.32 0.41
C LEU A 7 -3.36 -0.61 1.88
N THR A 8 -3.52 -1.88 2.21
CA THR A 8 -3.98 -2.29 3.54
C THR A 8 -2.92 -3.02 4.37
N GLY A 9 -1.73 -3.21 3.81
CA GLY A 9 -0.66 -4.02 4.41
C GLY A 9 -1.03 -5.51 4.58
N ARG A 10 -2.18 -5.94 4.03
CA ARG A 10 -2.65 -7.32 4.13
C ARG A 10 -1.78 -8.26 3.31
N ASP A 11 -1.60 -9.45 3.86
CA ASP A 11 -0.80 -10.49 3.25
C ASP A 11 -1.35 -10.87 1.88
N GLY A 12 -0.50 -10.78 0.84
CA GLY A 12 -0.85 -11.18 -0.53
C GLY A 12 -1.94 -10.35 -1.20
N GLU A 13 -2.38 -9.22 -0.63
CA GLU A 13 -3.45 -8.38 -1.18
C GLU A 13 -2.94 -7.10 -1.87
N GLY A 14 -1.64 -6.82 -1.83
CA GLY A 14 -1.08 -5.60 -2.38
C GLY A 14 0.41 -5.75 -2.66
N TYR A 15 1.20 -4.81 -2.14
CA TYR A 15 2.65 -4.80 -2.35
C TYR A 15 3.39 -5.99 -1.70
N LEU A 16 2.83 -6.57 -0.64
CA LEU A 16 3.44 -7.65 0.12
C LEU A 16 3.11 -8.99 -0.53
N LYS A 17 4.15 -9.81 -0.78
CA LYS A 17 3.98 -11.19 -1.25
C LYS A 17 3.27 -12.02 -0.17
N SER A 18 2.40 -12.95 -0.56
CA SER A 18 1.75 -13.84 0.41
C SER A 18 2.77 -14.64 1.23
N GLY A 19 2.56 -14.67 2.54
CA GLY A 19 3.42 -15.29 3.55
C GLY A 19 4.70 -14.53 3.87
N ALA A 20 4.93 -13.34 3.30
CA ALA A 20 6.13 -12.57 3.58
C ALA A 20 6.02 -11.80 4.89
N ASP A 21 7.10 -11.79 5.68
CA ASP A 21 7.23 -10.89 6.81
C ASP A 21 7.43 -9.45 6.29
N PRO A 22 6.59 -8.47 6.68
CA PRO A 22 6.77 -7.07 6.28
C PRO A 22 7.98 -6.40 6.95
N ASN A 23 8.51 -6.96 8.03
CA ASN A 23 9.63 -6.42 8.81
C ASN A 23 10.76 -7.45 9.03
N PRO A 24 11.29 -8.09 7.96
CA PRO A 24 12.28 -9.14 8.12
C PRO A 24 13.57 -8.56 8.74
N GLY A 25 14.33 -9.40 9.43
CA GLY A 25 15.60 -8.99 10.04
C GLY A 25 16.56 -8.34 9.02
N ASN A 26 16.63 -8.91 7.82
CA ASN A 26 17.45 -8.43 6.72
C ASN A 26 16.59 -8.18 5.46
N MET A 27 16.01 -6.98 5.34
CA MET A 27 15.24 -6.57 4.17
C MET A 27 16.21 -6.13 3.05
N PRO A 28 16.25 -6.82 1.89
CA PRO A 28 17.04 -6.36 0.75
C PRO A 28 16.44 -5.07 0.17
N LEU A 29 17.30 -4.22 -0.40
CA LEU A 29 16.88 -2.97 -1.04
C LEU A 29 16.60 -3.15 -2.54
N GLY A 30 15.74 -2.29 -3.08
CA GLY A 30 15.44 -2.22 -4.51
C GLY A 30 14.90 -3.53 -5.09
N VAL A 31 15.31 -3.84 -6.32
CA VAL A 31 14.78 -4.99 -7.09
C VAL A 31 15.02 -6.36 -6.45
N ALA A 32 15.99 -6.47 -5.54
CA ALA A 32 16.28 -7.71 -4.81
C ALA A 32 15.17 -8.11 -3.82
N ALA A 33 14.28 -7.18 -3.46
CA ALA A 33 13.11 -7.47 -2.62
C ALA A 33 11.95 -8.12 -3.37
N ILE A 34 11.90 -7.97 -4.69
CA ILE A 34 10.81 -8.45 -5.54
C ILE A 34 10.85 -9.99 -5.61
N GLY A 35 9.69 -10.63 -5.55
CA GLY A 35 9.56 -12.09 -5.66
C GLY A 35 9.72 -12.84 -4.34
N THR A 36 10.36 -12.20 -3.36
CA THR A 36 10.61 -12.76 -2.02
C THR A 36 9.77 -12.05 -0.95
N TYR A 37 9.80 -10.72 -0.93
CA TYR A 37 9.07 -9.90 0.05
C TYR A 37 8.01 -9.04 -0.64
N LEU A 38 8.33 -8.49 -1.81
CA LEU A 38 7.41 -7.68 -2.61
C LEU A 38 6.77 -8.53 -3.70
N ASP A 39 5.47 -8.35 -3.91
CA ASP A 39 4.72 -9.05 -4.96
C ASP A 39 5.14 -8.56 -6.35
N LEU A 40 5.59 -9.48 -7.21
CA LEU A 40 6.03 -9.14 -8.56
C LEU A 40 4.89 -8.56 -9.41
N GLY A 41 3.68 -9.15 -9.31
CA GLY A 41 2.52 -8.73 -10.10
C GLY A 41 2.10 -7.29 -9.79
N PHE A 42 2.10 -6.94 -8.51
CA PHE A 42 1.84 -5.58 -8.03
C PHE A 42 2.87 -4.59 -8.60
N ILE A 43 4.17 -4.88 -8.43
CA ILE A 43 5.26 -4.00 -8.89
C ILE A 43 5.22 -3.80 -10.41
N THR A 44 4.98 -4.87 -11.18
CA THR A 44 4.83 -4.79 -12.64
C THR A 44 3.64 -3.93 -13.02
N LYS A 45 2.50 -4.08 -12.32
CA LYS A 45 1.31 -3.27 -12.59
C LYS A 45 1.54 -1.79 -12.28
N VAL A 46 2.21 -1.46 -11.17
CA VAL A 46 2.57 -0.07 -10.83
C VAL A 46 3.43 0.56 -11.92
N ASN A 47 4.51 -0.11 -12.33
CA ASN A 47 5.37 0.36 -13.42
C ASN A 47 4.60 0.60 -14.72
N THR A 48 3.70 -0.33 -15.07
CA THR A 48 2.85 -0.21 -16.25
C THR A 48 1.94 1.00 -16.16
N LEU A 49 1.32 1.23 -15.00
CA LEU A 49 0.43 2.36 -14.77
C LEU A 49 1.16 3.71 -14.83
N LEU A 50 2.34 3.82 -14.21
CA LEU A 50 3.18 5.02 -14.29
C LEU A 50 3.58 5.32 -15.74
N THR A 51 3.98 4.29 -16.49
CA THR A 51 4.34 4.41 -17.91
C THR A 51 3.15 4.85 -18.76
N GLN A 52 1.99 4.20 -18.59
CA GLN A 52 0.76 4.55 -19.30
C GLN A 52 0.30 5.97 -19.01
N GLN A 53 0.32 6.39 -17.74
CA GLN A 53 -0.05 7.74 -17.36
C GLN A 53 0.90 8.79 -17.97
N SER A 54 2.21 8.50 -18.03
CA SER A 54 3.19 9.41 -18.64
C SER A 54 2.98 9.59 -20.15
N ALA A 55 2.30 8.65 -20.81
CA ALA A 55 2.01 8.69 -22.24
C ALA A 55 0.70 9.43 -22.59
N ILE A 56 -0.02 9.98 -21.60
CA ILE A 56 -1.29 10.69 -21.80
C ILE A 56 -1.05 12.20 -21.95
N ASP A 57 -1.47 12.76 -23.10
CA ASP A 57 -1.53 14.20 -23.44
C ASP A 57 -2.70 14.39 -24.44
N PRO A 58 -3.69 15.30 -24.28
CA PRO A 58 -3.68 16.63 -23.63
C PRO A 58 -4.50 16.77 -22.32
N PRO A 59 -4.54 17.97 -21.70
CA PRO A 59 -5.38 18.31 -20.55
C PRO A 59 -6.85 17.93 -20.76
N GLY A 60 -7.41 17.16 -19.82
CA GLY A 60 -8.77 16.60 -19.91
C GLY A 60 -8.80 15.10 -20.28
N SER A 61 -7.64 14.52 -20.59
CA SER A 61 -7.50 13.07 -20.72
C SER A 61 -7.68 12.36 -19.37
N GLN A 62 -8.18 11.13 -19.40
CA GLN A 62 -8.47 10.33 -18.21
C GLN A 62 -7.24 10.18 -17.31
N ASN A 63 -7.36 10.57 -16.05
CA ASN A 63 -6.37 10.23 -15.03
C ASN A 63 -6.50 8.74 -14.70
N LEU A 64 -5.52 7.95 -15.10
CA LEU A 64 -5.53 6.50 -14.86
C LEU A 64 -5.37 6.17 -13.38
N TYR A 65 -4.84 7.10 -12.57
CA TYR A 65 -4.77 6.94 -11.13
C TYR A 65 -6.15 7.03 -10.44
N ASP A 66 -7.19 7.51 -11.13
CA ASP A 66 -8.56 7.64 -10.61
C ASP A 66 -9.43 6.40 -10.93
N THR A 67 -8.78 5.28 -11.27
CA THR A 67 -9.45 4.00 -11.56
C THR A 67 -9.08 2.93 -10.53
N ASP A 68 -9.90 1.88 -10.43
CA ASP A 68 -9.60 0.74 -9.56
C ASP A 68 -8.31 0.04 -10.02
N PHE A 69 -7.43 -0.28 -9.08
CA PHE A 69 -6.14 -0.88 -9.37
C PHE A 69 -6.27 -2.41 -9.43
N LYS A 70 -6.25 -2.95 -10.64
CA LYS A 70 -6.40 -4.39 -10.91
C LYS A 70 -5.08 -5.01 -11.32
N PHE A 71 -4.70 -6.10 -10.68
CA PHE A 71 -3.50 -6.87 -11.02
C PHE A 71 -3.68 -8.36 -10.72
N THR A 72 -2.83 -9.17 -11.33
CA THR A 72 -2.67 -10.58 -10.95
C THR A 72 -1.42 -10.67 -10.10
N ASN A 73 -1.54 -11.19 -8.88
CA ASN A 73 -0.41 -11.35 -7.97
C ASN A 73 0.51 -12.49 -8.43
N GLN A 74 1.64 -12.66 -7.74
CA GLN A 74 2.62 -13.71 -8.05
C GLN A 74 2.07 -15.13 -7.91
N ASP A 75 1.01 -15.34 -7.12
CA ASP A 75 0.33 -16.63 -6.93
C ASP A 75 -0.79 -16.86 -7.96
N ASN A 76 -0.86 -16.04 -9.03
CA ASN A 76 -1.90 -16.06 -10.07
C ASN A 76 -3.32 -15.75 -9.57
N LYS A 77 -3.46 -15.06 -8.45
CA LYS A 77 -4.74 -14.55 -7.95
C LYS A 77 -5.02 -13.18 -8.55
N GLU A 78 -6.22 -12.99 -9.08
CA GLU A 78 -6.71 -11.68 -9.49
C GLU A 78 -7.09 -10.85 -8.26
N ILE A 79 -6.55 -9.64 -8.18
CA ILE A 79 -6.76 -8.72 -7.06
C ILE A 79 -7.26 -7.40 -7.62
N THR A 80 -8.33 -6.88 -6.99
CA THR A 80 -8.84 -5.53 -7.25
C THR A 80 -8.69 -4.71 -5.98
N ILE A 81 -7.87 -3.68 -6.07
CA ILE A 81 -7.75 -2.63 -5.07
C ILE A 81 -8.70 -1.50 -5.50
N TYR A 82 -9.82 -1.37 -4.78
CA TYR A 82 -10.89 -0.43 -5.10
C TYR A 82 -10.57 0.99 -4.69
N GLN A 83 -11.17 1.98 -5.37
CA GLN A 83 -11.12 3.36 -4.92
C GLN A 83 -11.89 3.67 -3.64
N MET A 84 -11.29 4.48 -2.74
CA MET A 84 -12.03 5.10 -1.65
C MET A 84 -13.07 6.03 -2.27
N ARG A 85 -14.32 5.80 -1.91
CA ARG A 85 -15.48 6.58 -2.33
C ARG A 85 -16.29 6.90 -1.09
N GLU A 86 -16.95 8.04 -1.07
CA GLU A 86 -17.89 8.37 0.00
C GLU A 86 -18.94 7.25 0.13
N GLY A 87 -19.16 6.74 1.34
CA GLY A 87 -20.10 5.66 1.62
C GLY A 87 -19.51 4.25 1.52
N ILE A 88 -18.26 4.08 1.08
CA ILE A 88 -17.60 2.76 1.01
C ILE A 88 -17.13 2.26 2.37
N GLU A 89 -17.10 3.11 3.40
CA GLU A 89 -16.73 2.73 4.77
C GLU A 89 -17.61 1.61 5.34
N ARG A 90 -18.81 1.40 4.76
CA ARG A 90 -19.77 0.34 5.10
C ARG A 90 -19.47 -1.01 4.45
N PHE A 91 -18.52 -1.07 3.50
CA PHE A 91 -18.24 -2.23 2.66
C PHE A 91 -16.84 -2.81 2.82
N PHE A 92 -16.11 -2.46 3.88
CA PHE A 92 -14.94 -3.25 4.30
C PHE A 92 -15.30 -4.67 4.77
N ILE A 93 -16.58 -5.06 4.71
CA ILE A 93 -17.05 -6.43 4.77
C ILE A 93 -16.67 -7.12 3.44
N THR A 94 -15.53 -7.80 3.42
CA THR A 94 -15.04 -8.54 2.26
C THR A 94 -15.72 -9.90 2.08
N ASP A 95 -16.39 -10.41 3.11
CA ASP A 95 -17.20 -11.64 3.06
C ASP A 95 -18.61 -11.38 3.61
N ILE A 96 -19.59 -11.29 2.71
CA ILE A 96 -21.00 -11.07 3.06
C ILE A 96 -21.59 -12.24 3.87
N ASN A 97 -21.03 -13.45 3.75
CA ASN A 97 -21.49 -14.62 4.48
C ASN A 97 -20.93 -14.67 5.91
N ASN A 98 -19.87 -13.90 6.19
CA ASN A 98 -19.29 -13.76 7.51
C ASN A 98 -18.91 -12.30 7.81
N PRO A 99 -19.90 -11.42 8.02
CA PRO A 99 -19.67 -10.00 8.20
C PRO A 99 -18.82 -9.71 9.44
N GLY A 100 -19.00 -10.45 10.53
CA GLY A 100 -18.24 -10.26 11.77
C GLY A 100 -16.74 -10.54 11.64
N ALA A 101 -16.33 -11.48 10.78
CA ALA A 101 -14.92 -11.83 10.59
C ALA A 101 -14.17 -10.88 9.65
N THR A 102 -14.90 -10.15 8.81
CA THR A 102 -14.31 -9.28 7.76
C THR A 102 -14.46 -7.80 8.05
N THR A 103 -15.30 -7.40 9.02
CA THR A 103 -15.43 -6.01 9.44
C THR A 103 -14.16 -5.55 10.17
N ARG A 104 -13.39 -4.64 9.59
CA ARG A 104 -12.27 -3.95 10.26
C ARG A 104 -12.82 -2.73 11.00
N ALA A 105 -12.26 -2.45 12.18
CA ALA A 105 -12.49 -1.16 12.83
C ALA A 105 -11.88 -0.04 11.97
N GLN A 106 -12.55 1.11 11.88
CA GLN A 106 -12.04 2.26 11.14
C GLN A 106 -10.68 2.74 11.70
N SER A 107 -10.45 2.51 13.00
CA SER A 107 -9.20 2.80 13.71
C SER A 107 -8.00 1.94 13.29
N VAL A 108 -8.14 0.99 12.37
CA VAL A 108 -7.01 0.16 11.87
C VAL A 108 -6.84 0.22 10.36
N ILE A 109 -7.42 1.24 9.72
CA ILE A 109 -7.29 1.49 8.28
C ILE A 109 -6.54 2.81 8.09
N PRO A 110 -5.22 2.76 7.81
CA PRO A 110 -4.44 3.94 7.45
C PRO A 110 -4.96 4.56 6.15
N ILE A 111 -5.04 5.89 6.10
CA ILE A 111 -5.50 6.65 4.92
C ILE A 111 -4.45 7.64 4.39
N GLU A 112 -3.59 8.15 5.26
CA GLU A 112 -2.51 9.07 4.92
C GLU A 112 -1.38 8.96 5.94
N TRP A 113 -0.15 9.24 5.53
CA TRP A 113 1.02 9.15 6.40
C TRP A 113 2.19 9.98 5.87
N ASP A 114 3.09 10.35 6.78
CA ASP A 114 4.39 10.89 6.42
C ASP A 114 5.27 9.83 5.72
N LEU A 115 6.25 10.27 4.92
CA LEU A 115 7.14 9.41 4.15
C LEU A 115 7.74 8.27 5.00
N ALA A 116 7.53 7.03 4.56
CA ALA A 116 8.23 5.86 5.07
C ALA A 116 9.47 5.59 4.20
N SER A 117 10.66 5.62 4.81
CA SER A 117 11.93 5.52 4.08
C SER A 117 12.88 4.48 4.67
N THR A 118 13.79 3.98 3.82
CA THR A 118 14.95 3.18 4.21
C THR A 118 16.13 4.04 4.70
N THR A 119 16.06 5.36 4.50
CA THR A 119 17.09 6.35 4.88
C THR A 119 16.60 7.17 6.07
N ALA A 120 17.38 7.23 7.15
CA ALA A 120 16.98 7.92 8.39
C ALA A 120 16.70 9.42 8.19
N ASP A 121 17.48 10.08 7.32
CA ASP A 121 17.39 11.52 7.07
C ASP A 121 16.16 11.93 6.24
N GLU A 122 15.44 10.97 5.67
CA GLU A 122 14.22 11.23 4.90
C GLU A 122 12.96 11.25 5.79
N PHE A 123 13.07 10.85 7.06
CA PHE A 123 11.95 10.95 8.01
C PHE A 123 11.79 12.38 8.52
N ASN A 124 10.52 12.83 8.63
CA ASN A 124 10.19 14.13 9.23
C ASN A 124 10.60 14.25 10.71
N HIS A 125 10.78 13.13 11.41
CA HIS A 125 11.22 13.08 12.79
C HIS A 125 12.25 11.95 13.00
N VAL A 126 13.42 12.29 13.55
CA VAL A 126 14.47 11.34 13.96
C VAL A 126 14.44 11.18 15.49
N PRO A 127 14.48 9.96 16.08
CA PRO A 127 14.63 8.65 15.46
C PRO A 127 13.36 8.21 14.71
N GLY A 128 13.56 7.62 13.51
CA GLY A 128 12.58 7.49 12.43
C GLY A 128 11.19 6.95 12.78
N GLY A 129 10.22 7.32 11.95
CA GLY A 129 8.80 7.02 12.09
C GLY A 129 7.95 8.08 11.40
N SER A 130 6.64 7.86 11.37
CA SER A 130 5.70 8.74 10.67
C SER A 130 4.42 8.91 11.47
N ASN A 131 3.81 10.09 11.35
CA ASN A 131 2.41 10.23 11.72
C ASN A 131 1.57 9.51 10.67
N VAL A 132 0.60 8.72 11.14
CA VAL A 132 -0.32 7.94 10.30
C VAL A 132 -1.73 8.34 10.68
N MET A 133 -2.48 8.87 9.72
CA MET A 133 -3.91 9.17 9.83
C MET A 133 -4.72 7.93 9.47
N PHE A 134 -5.74 7.64 10.27
CA PHE A 134 -6.64 6.51 10.09
C PHE A 134 -8.05 6.96 9.68
N LEU A 135 -8.87 6.02 9.22
CA LEU A 135 -10.18 6.29 8.64
C LEU A 135 -11.18 6.93 9.62
N ASP A 136 -11.02 6.71 10.92
CA ASP A 136 -11.83 7.37 11.98
C ASP A 136 -11.32 8.79 12.32
N GLY A 137 -10.29 9.27 11.63
CA GLY A 137 -9.71 10.61 11.77
C GLY A 137 -8.68 10.76 12.88
N HIS A 138 -8.34 9.69 13.62
CA HIS A 138 -7.23 9.78 14.57
C HIS A 138 -5.89 9.72 13.85
N VAL A 139 -4.86 10.24 14.53
CA VAL A 139 -3.47 10.19 14.07
C VAL A 139 -2.63 9.51 15.15
N GLU A 140 -1.82 8.52 14.76
CA GLU A 140 -0.86 7.85 15.62
C GLU A 140 0.55 8.01 15.06
N PHE A 141 1.54 8.19 15.94
CA PHE A 141 2.93 8.14 15.53
C PHE A 141 3.45 6.69 15.59
N ILE A 142 3.79 6.13 14.43
CA ILE A 142 4.35 4.78 14.31
C ILE A 142 5.86 4.89 14.14
N ARG A 143 6.62 4.27 15.06
CA ARG A 143 8.09 4.19 14.98
C ARG A 143 8.53 3.22 13.88
N TYR A 144 9.58 3.58 13.16
CA TYR A 144 10.14 2.70 12.14
C TYR A 144 11.19 1.73 12.74
N PRO A 145 11.15 0.43 12.38
CA PRO A 145 10.08 -0.27 11.68
C PRO A 145 8.90 -0.62 12.61
N GLY A 146 7.68 -0.55 12.10
CA GLY A 146 6.44 -0.77 12.85
C GLY A 146 5.34 -1.39 11.99
N GLU A 147 4.08 -1.12 12.32
CA GLU A 147 2.92 -1.60 11.56
C GLU A 147 2.79 -0.87 10.22
N PHE A 148 2.07 -1.47 9.27
CA PHE A 148 1.75 -0.82 8.00
C PHE A 148 1.07 0.54 8.27
N PRO A 149 1.50 1.63 7.61
CA PRO A 149 2.40 1.72 6.45
C PRO A 149 3.90 1.82 6.78
N ILE A 150 4.32 1.81 8.04
CA ILE A 150 5.70 2.09 8.47
C ILE A 150 6.52 0.78 8.60
N THR A 151 6.37 -0.11 7.62
CA THR A 151 7.10 -1.39 7.55
C THR A 151 8.35 -1.27 6.68
N LYS A 152 9.35 -2.14 6.91
CA LYS A 152 10.54 -2.21 6.05
C LYS A 152 10.17 -2.53 4.59
N ALA A 153 9.26 -3.47 4.39
CA ALA A 153 8.81 -3.84 3.05
C ALA A 153 8.14 -2.67 2.32
N PHE A 154 7.30 -1.91 3.01
CA PHE A 154 6.65 -0.73 2.42
C PHE A 154 7.68 0.35 2.07
N ALA A 155 8.62 0.65 2.96
CA ALA A 155 9.67 1.63 2.72
C ALA A 155 10.58 1.27 1.52
N VAL A 156 10.91 -0.02 1.35
CA VAL A 156 11.65 -0.47 0.16
C VAL A 156 10.81 -0.30 -1.10
N MET A 157 9.51 -0.65 -1.07
CA MET A 157 8.64 -0.50 -2.23
C MET A 157 8.51 0.95 -2.66
N THR A 158 8.31 1.89 -1.73
CA THR A 158 8.21 3.32 -2.04
C THR A 158 9.49 3.88 -2.63
N SER A 159 10.67 3.42 -2.19
CA SER A 159 11.96 3.86 -2.74
C SER A 159 12.22 3.46 -4.21
N MET A 160 11.40 2.57 -4.78
CA MET A 160 11.59 2.05 -6.14
C MET A 160 10.94 2.91 -7.23
N PHE A 161 10.11 3.89 -6.85
CA PHE A 161 9.31 4.72 -7.74
C PHE A 161 9.47 6.21 -7.42
#